data_AF-A0A2V9KBA3-F1
#
_entry.id   AF-A0A2V9KBA3-F1
#
_cell.length_a   1.000
_cell.length_b   1.000
_cell.length_c   1.000
_cell.angle_alpha   90.00
_cell.angle_beta   90.00
_cell.angle_gamma   90.00
#
_symmetry.space_group_name_H-M   'P 1'
#
loop_
_entity.id
_entity.type
_entity.pdbx_description
1 polymer ?
#
loop_
_entity_poly.entity_id
_entity_poly.type
_entity_poly.pdbx_seq_one_letter_code
_entity_poly.pdbx_strand_id
1 'polypeptide(L)' 'MGLAKNTRLGERCNVQFRAEFFNLFNRANFDILQRTVNLSAPAFGSISSAFRAREMQFGLKLQF' A
#
# COMPACT_ATOMS: atom_id res chain seq x y z
N MET A 1 0.36 -4.18 -6.01
CA MET A 1 1.16 -4.44 -7.24
C MET A 1 2.57 -4.78 -6.80
N GLY A 2 3.26 -5.74 -7.44
CA GLY A 2 4.59 -6.14 -6.97
C GLY A 2 5.50 -6.62 -8.09
N LEU A 3 6.80 -6.44 -7.89
CA LEU A 3 7.88 -6.93 -8.74
C LEU A 3 8.79 -7.82 -7.90
N ALA A 4 9.16 -8.98 -8.44
CA ALA A 4 10.18 -9.83 -7.86
C ALA A 4 11.25 -10.14 -8.91
N LYS A 5 12.52 -9.97 -8.55
CA LYS A 5 13.66 -10.28 -9.40
C LYS A 5 14.61 -11.22 -8.67
N ASN A 6 14.88 -12.35 -9.31
CA ASN A 6 15.86 -13.32 -8.83
C ASN A 6 17.19 -13.07 -9.56
N THR A 7 18.28 -13.01 -8.81
CA THR A 7 19.64 -12.81 -9.32
C THR A 7 20.50 -13.95 -8.78
N ARG A 8 20.97 -14.82 -9.67
CA ARG A 8 21.85 -15.93 -9.30
C ARG A 8 23.21 -15.36 -8.86
N LEU A 9 23.67 -15.79 -7.68
CA LEU A 9 25.00 -15.52 -7.15
C LEU A 9 25.78 -16.84 -7.18
N GLY A 10 26.45 -17.09 -8.31
CA GLY A 10 27.14 -18.34 -8.57
C GLY A 10 26.19 -19.52 -8.75
N GLU A 11 26.70 -20.73 -8.48
CA GLU A 11 26.01 -21.98 -8.82
C GLU A 11 25.02 -22.44 -7.75
N ARG A 12 25.22 -22.01 -6.49
CA ARG A 12 24.45 -22.51 -5.33
C ARG A 12 23.61 -21.44 -4.65
N CYS A 13 23.87 -20.16 -4.89
CA CYS A 13 23.19 -19.09 -4.19
C CYS A 13 22.32 -18.26 -5.14
N ASN A 14 21.19 -17.78 -4.65
CA ASN A 14 20.27 -16.91 -5.36
C ASN A 14 19.80 -15.79 -4.44
N VAL A 15 19.75 -14.57 -4.95
CA VAL A 15 19.20 -13.41 -4.25
C VAL A 15 17.90 -12.99 -4.93
N GLN A 16 16.82 -13.00 -4.16
CA GLN A 16 15.54 -12.45 -4.57
C GLN A 16 15.37 -11.04 -3.99
N PHE A 17 15.24 -10.06 -4.87
CA PHE A 17 14.77 -8.73 -4.54
C PHE A 17 13.27 -8.62 -4.84
N ARG A 18 12.49 -8.05 -3.92
CA ARG A 18 11.06 -7.82 -4.08
C ARG A 18 10.73 -6.36 -3.77
N ALA A 19 9.91 -5.75 -4.62
CA ALA A 19 9.32 -4.44 -4.41
C ALA A 19 7.81 -4.55 -4.51
N GLU A 20 7.10 -4.06 -3.50
CA GLU A 20 5.64 -4.07 -3.44
C GLU A 20 5.12 -2.64 -3.29
N PHE A 21 4.09 -2.31 -4.05
CA PHE A 21 3.47 -1.00 -4.11
C PHE A 21 1.98 -1.14 -3.79
N PHE A 22 1.56 -0.47 -2.73
CA PHE A 22 0.16 -0.26 -2.36
C PHE A 22 -0.22 1.17 -2.74
N ASN A 23 -1.37 1.33 -3.41
CA ASN A 23 -1.77 2.60 -4.00
C ASN A 23 -0.70 3.19 -4.96
N LEU A 24 -0.37 2.44 -6.01
CA LEU A 24 0.69 2.77 -6.97
C LEU A 24 0.57 4.18 -7.55
N PHE A 25 -0.64 4.66 -7.81
CA PHE A 25 -0.88 6.01 -8.36
C PHE A 25 -1.14 7.09 -7.28
N ASN A 26 -1.06 6.73 -6.00
CA ASN A 26 -1.35 7.63 -4.87
C ASN A 26 -2.72 8.32 -4.98
N ARG A 27 -3.76 7.57 -5.38
CA ARG A 27 -5.13 8.09 -5.40
C ARG A 27 -5.65 8.16 -3.98
N ALA A 28 -6.25 9.28 -3.60
CA ALA A 28 -6.95 9.39 -2.34
C ALA A 28 -8.19 8.48 -2.38
N ASN A 29 -8.19 7.44 -1.53
CA ASN A 29 -9.36 6.58 -1.34
C ASN A 29 -10.06 7.08 -0.08
N PHE A 30 -11.08 7.90 -0.29
CA PHE A 30 -11.89 8.45 0.78
C PHE A 30 -12.66 7.34 1.50
N ASP A 31 -12.70 7.41 2.82
CA ASP A 31 -13.53 6.53 3.62
C ASP A 31 -15.01 6.94 3.48
N ILE A 32 -15.91 6.13 4.02
CA ILE A 32 -17.33 6.48 4.03
C ILE A 32 -17.56 7.79 4.79
N LEU A 33 -18.60 8.51 4.37
CA LEU A 33 -19.12 9.69 5.06
C LEU A 33 -19.17 9.44 6.56
N GLN A 34 -18.85 10.47 7.35
CA GLN A 34 -18.90 10.38 8.80
C GLN A 34 -20.24 9.76 9.21
N ARG A 35 -20.21 8.59 9.89
CA ARG A 35 -21.39 7.76 10.25
C ARG A 35 -22.35 8.46 11.23
N THR A 36 -22.23 9.77 11.40
CA THR A 36 -23.12 10.61 12.17
C THR A 36 -24.43 10.77 11.39
N VAL A 37 -25.45 10.02 11.79
CA VAL A 37 -26.83 10.09 11.25
C VAL A 37 -27.57 11.35 11.73
N ASN A 38 -26.90 12.23 12.48
CA ASN A 38 -27.47 13.49 12.94
C ASN A 38 -27.40 14.54 11.82
N LEU A 39 -28.55 14.76 11.16
CA LEU A 39 -28.75 15.76 10.10
C LEU A 39 -28.47 17.20 10.55
N SER A 40 -28.49 17.48 11.85
CA SER A 40 -28.20 18.79 12.44
C SER A 40 -26.73 18.98 12.83
N ALA A 41 -25.88 17.96 12.63
CA ALA A 41 -24.47 18.06 12.94
C ALA A 41 -23.73 18.89 11.87
N PRO A 42 -22.83 19.83 12.25
CA PRO A 42 -22.08 20.64 11.29
C PRO A 42 -21.22 19.85 10.29
N ALA A 43 -20.83 18.63 10.66
CA ALA A 43 -20.03 17.73 9.83
C ALA A 43 -20.87 16.75 8.98
N PHE A 44 -22.21 16.85 9.02
CA PHE A 44 -23.08 15.99 8.24
C PHE A 44 -22.80 16.16 6.73
N GLY A 45 -22.71 15.06 6.00
CA GLY A 45 -22.40 15.09 4.56
C GLY A 45 -20.92 15.32 4.20
N SER A 46 -20.02 15.41 5.18
CA SER A 46 -18.57 15.59 4.94
C SER A 46 -17.79 14.27 5.10
N ILE A 47 -16.70 14.13 4.35
CA ILE A 47 -15.72 13.05 4.47
C ILE A 47 -14.45 13.64 5.08
N SER A 48 -14.04 13.13 6.24
CA SER A 48 -12.88 13.62 7.00
C SER A 48 -11.72 12.61 7.06
N SER A 49 -11.91 11.40 6.55
CA SER A 49 -10.90 10.33 6.55
C SER A 49 -10.69 9.72 5.17
N ALA A 50 -9.51 9.16 4.98
CA ALA A 50 -9.11 8.40 3.81
C ALA A 50 -8.27 7.19 4.24
N PHE A 51 -8.28 6.14 3.41
CA PHE A 51 -7.41 5.00 3.58
C PHE A 51 -5.93 5.38 3.37
N ARG A 52 -5.04 4.43 3.67
CA ARG A 52 -3.59 4.60 3.55
C ARG A 52 -3.17 5.21 2.20
N ALA A 53 -2.27 6.18 2.28
CA ALA A 53 -1.57 6.74 1.13
C ALA A 53 -0.67 5.70 0.45
N ARG A 54 0.03 6.09 -0.62
CA ARG A 54 1.00 5.20 -1.27
C ARG A 54 2.01 4.63 -0.27
N GLU A 55 2.14 3.31 -0.28
CA GLU A 55 3.13 2.60 0.52
C GLU A 55 4.00 1.74 -0.40
N MET A 56 5.30 1.77 -0.15
CA MET A 56 6.31 1.04 -0.91
C MET A 56 7.09 0.19 0.07
N GLN A 57 7.11 -1.12 -0.17
CA GLN A 57 7.81 -2.08 0.65
C GLN A 57 8.89 -2.77 -0.17
N PHE A 58 10.06 -2.93 0.42
CA PHE A 58 11.22 -3.57 -0.21
C PHE A 58 11.66 -4.76 0.63
N GLY A 59 11.97 -5.86 -0.04
CA GLY A 59 12.44 -7.08 0.59
C GLY A 59 13.64 -7.65 -0.16
N LEU A 60 14.63 -8.14 0.59
CA LEU A 60 15.76 -8.87 0.06
C LEU A 60 15.84 -10.22 0.75
N LYS A 61 15.98 -11.29 -0.04
CA LYS A 61 16.10 -12.66 0.46
C LYS A 61 17.29 -13.34 -0.19
N LEU A 62 18.18 -13.87 0.64
CA LEU A 62 19.26 -14.77 0.23
C LEU A 62 18.76 -16.22 0.34
N GLN A 63 18.97 -17.01 -0.71
CA GLN A 63 18.64 -18.43 -0.79
C GLN A 63 19.91 -19.20 -1.13
N PHE A 64 20.16 -20.29 -0.42
CA PHE A 64 21.37 -21.12 -0.52
C PHE A 64 21.00 -22.61 -0.47
#